data_AF-A0AA34TTN9-F1
#
_entry.id   AF-A0AA34TTN9-F1
#
_cell.length_a   1.000
_cell.length_b   1.000
_cell.length_c   1.000
_cell.angle_alpha   90.00
_cell.angle_beta   90.00
_cell.angle_gamma   90.00
#
_symmetry.space_group_name_H-M   'P 1'
#
loop_
_entity.id
_entity.type
_entity.pdbx_description
1 polymer ?
#
loop_
_entity_poly.entity_id
_entity_poly.type
_entity_poly.pdbx_seq_one_letter_code
_entity_poly.pdbx_strand_id
1 'polypeptide(L)' 'MSDYSYFCGIDLAKNHFSLHAVDQNGKVIRHKSATRSKLLTKIENMPLMRRST' A
#
# COMPACT_ATOMS: atom_id res chain seq x y z
N MET A 1 14.51 7.47 -23.70
CA MET A 1 13.71 7.65 -22.47
C MET A 1 14.25 6.70 -21.43
N SER A 2 14.49 7.16 -20.21
CA SER A 2 14.98 6.30 -19.12
C SER A 2 13.81 5.52 -18.53
N ASP A 3 13.82 4.20 -18.71
CA ASP A 3 12.87 3.24 -18.15
C ASP A 3 13.05 3.15 -16.61
N TYR A 4 12.50 4.13 -15.88
CA TYR A 4 12.44 4.06 -14.43
C TYR A 4 11.46 2.95 -14.03
N SER A 5 11.99 1.74 -13.85
CA SER A 5 11.25 0.63 -13.27
C SER A 5 11.28 0.76 -11.75
N TYR A 6 10.11 0.68 -11.14
CA TYR A 6 9.94 0.71 -9.69
C TYR A 6 9.41 -0.64 -9.25
N PHE A 7 10.03 -1.22 -8.22
CA PHE A 7 9.53 -2.44 -7.60
C PHE A 7 8.64 -2.07 -6.42
N CYS A 8 7.36 -2.44 -6.51
CA CYS A 8 6.40 -2.28 -5.43
C CYS A 8 6.12 -3.64 -4.79
N GLY A 9 6.15 -3.69 -3.46
CA GLY A 9 5.81 -4.87 -2.68
C GLY A 9 4.83 -4.55 -1.56
N ILE A 10 4.09 -5.59 -1.16
CA ILE A 10 3.13 -5.51 -0.05
C ILE A 10 3.54 -6.55 0.98
N ASP A 11 3.82 -6.09 2.20
CA ASP A 11 4.10 -6.98 3.32
C ASP A 11 2.85 -7.13 4.17
N LEU A 12 2.42 -8.38 4.34
CA LEU A 12 1.25 -8.73 5.09
C LEU A 12 1.67 -9.48 6.36
N ALA A 13 1.61 -8.79 7.50
CA ALA A 13 1.71 -9.40 8.82
C ALA A 13 0.37 -9.37 9.53
N LYS A 14 0.19 -10.20 10.55
CA LYS A 14 -1.09 -10.42 11.25
C LYS A 14 -1.85 -9.12 11.60
N ASN A 15 -1.13 -8.11 12.06
CA ASN A 15 -1.71 -6.82 12.49
C ASN A 15 -1.05 -5.60 11.83
N HIS A 16 -0.12 -5.81 10.91
CA HIS A 16 0.69 -4.77 10.30
C HIS A 16 0.78 -5.01 8.80
N PHE A 17 0.47 -3.98 8.04
CA PHE A 17 0.45 -4.00 6.59
C PHE A 17 1.36 -2.88 6.09
N SER A 18 2.27 -3.18 5.17
CA SER A 18 3.10 -2.17 4.53
C SER A 18 3.03 -2.26 3.02
N LEU A 19 3.07 -1.09 2.39
CA LEU A 19 3.38 -0.92 0.98
C LEU A 19 4.78 -0.30 0.91
N HIS A 20 5.68 -0.96 0.19
CA HIS A 20 7.00 -0.42 -0.08
C HIS A 20 7.22 -0.31 -1.58
N ALA A 21 7.87 0.76 -2.01
CA ALA A 21 8.31 0.99 -3.37
C ALA A 21 9.80 1.34 -3.36
N VAL A 22 10.58 0.62 -4.15
CA VAL A 22 12.02 0.84 -4.32
C VAL A 22 12.34 1.18 -5.77
N ASP A 23 13.35 2.02 -5.97
CA ASP A 23 13.91 2.23 -7.31
C ASP A 23 14.81 1.06 -7.74
N GLN A 24 15.28 1.14 -8.98
CA GLN A 24 16.23 0.21 -9.58
C GLN A 24 17.56 0.06 -8.83
N ASN A 25 17.92 1.02 -7.97
CA ASN A 25 19.11 0.96 -7.11
C ASN A 25 18.79 0.41 -5.71
N GLY A 26 17.56 -0.03 -5.47
CA GLY A 26 17.08 -0.51 -4.17
C GLY A 26 16.79 0.59 -3.16
N LYS A 27 16.81 1.87 -3.55
CA LYS A 27 16.46 2.97 -2.64
C LYS A 27 14.95 3.00 -2.43
N VAL A 28 14.54 3.02 -1.16
CA VAL A 28 13.12 3.17 -0.80
C VAL A 28 12.65 4.57 -1.18
N ILE A 29 11.70 4.63 -2.12
CA ILE A 29 11.04 5.88 -2.54
C ILE A 29 9.79 6.12 -1.70
N ARG A 30 9.07 5.05 -1.39
CA ARG A 30 7.81 5.16 -0.64
C ARG A 30 7.66 3.97 0.27
N HIS A 31 7.44 4.25 1.55
CA HIS A 31 7.08 3.24 2.53
C HIS A 31 5.89 3.76 3.33
N LYS A 32 4.79 3.01 3.31
CA LYS A 32 3.58 3.35 4.05
C LYS A 32 3.07 2.13 4.78
N SER A 33 2.98 2.23 6.10
CA SER A 33 2.41 1.18 6.93
C SER A 33 1.07 1.56 7.54
N ALA A 34 0.27 0.54 7.82
CA ALA A 34 -0.98 0.64 8.54
C ALA A 34 -1.13 -0.53 9.50
N THR A 35 -1.61 -0.24 10.70
CA THR A 35 -2.05 -1.28 11.63
C THR A 35 -3.45 -1.77 11.24
N ARG A 36 -3.80 -2.99 11.63
CA ARG A 36 -5.16 -3.53 11.46
C ARG A 36 -6.26 -2.60 11.97
N SER A 37 -6.11 -2.02 13.17
CA SER A 37 -7.10 -1.08 13.73
C SER A 37 -7.32 0.12 12.80
N LYS A 38 -6.26 0.86 12.44
CA LYS A 38 -6.33 1.98 11.49
C LYS A 38 -6.93 1.60 10.13
N LEU A 39 -6.61 0.41 9.63
CA LEU A 39 -7.16 -0.08 8.36
C LEU A 39 -8.68 -0.31 8.47
N LEU A 40 -9.12 -0.96 9.55
CA LEU A 40 -10.55 -1.22 9.81
C LEU A 40 -11.34 0.07 9.95
N THR A 41 -10.84 1.03 10.76
CA THR A 41 -11.46 2.36 10.87
C THR A 41 -11.55 3.04 9.52
N LYS A 42 -10.52 2.93 8.68
CA LYS A 42 -10.54 3.53 7.33
C LYS A 42 -11.62 2.89 6.47
N ILE A 43 -11.73 1.56 6.45
CA ILE A 43 -12.72 0.82 5.67
C ILE A 43 -14.14 1.17 6.12
N GLU A 44 -14.37 1.26 7.44
CA GLU A 44 -15.67 1.64 8.02
C GLU A 44 -16.12 3.03 7.57
N ASN A 45 -15.17 3.96 7.38
CA ASN A 45 -15.44 5.32 6.92
C ASN A 45 -15.42 5.49 5.39
N MET A 46 -15.20 4.42 4.60
CA MET A 46 -15.23 4.53 3.15
C MET A 46 -16.67 4.62 2.65
N PRO A 47 -16.97 5.48 1.66
CA PRO A 47 -18.30 5.54 1.07
C PRO A 47 -18.65 4.17 0.50
N LEU A 48 -19.92 3.77 0.65
CA LEU A 48 -20.41 2.49 0.17
C LEU A 48 -20.12 2.37 -1.33
N MET A 49 -19.23 1.45 -1.69
CA MET A 49 -18.90 1.18 -3.08
C MET A 49 -20.09 0.46 -3.73
N ARG A 50 -20.99 1.22 -4.34
CA ARG A 50 -22.05 0.64 -5.18
C ARG A 50 -21.37 0.01 -6.38
N ARG A 51 -21.51 -1.31 -6.55
CA ARG A 51 -21.15 -1.95 -7.83
C ARG A 51 -22.03 -1.33 -8.91
N SER A 52 -21.42 -0.70 -9.90
CA SER A 52 -22.08 -0.44 -11.17
C SER A 52 -22.24 -1.81 -11.83
N THR A 53 -23.40 -2.44 -11.61
CA THR A 53 -23.86 -3.60 -12.38
C THR A 53 -24.39 -3.14 -13.72
#